data_AF-W4LV33-F1
#
_entry.id   AF-W4LV33-F1
#
_cell.length_a   1.000
_cell.length_b   1.000
_cell.length_c   1.000
_cell.angle_alpha   90.00
_cell.angle_beta   90.00
_cell.angle_gamma   90.00
#
_symmetry.space_group_name_H-M   'P 1'
#
loop_
_entity.id
_entity.type
_entity.pdbx_description
1 polymer ?
#
loop_
_entity_poly.entity_id
_entity_poly.type
_entity_poly.pdbx_seq_one_letter_code
_entity_poly.pdbx_strand_id
1 'polypeptide(L)'
;MRQWVAPWGGILNQRRQQYSSEADFYDAQIAQTQSVNQELAQLNSDLSQRIASNRTNIAKLKQQRSKAKVNQSFAQAEFEKADASYKLAKSELEAAKKEVEIQETVITELQEKPSGNATRLNTLSADVASMRSYVRDLEKQVDTLAEQRDAIGQFS
;
A
#
# COMPACT_ATOMS: atom_id res chain seq x y z
N MET A 1 -2.17 -14.29 -10.04
CA MET A 1 -2.21 -13.07 -9.21
C MET A 1 -0.98 -13.11 -8.32
N ARG A 2 -0.07 -12.12 -8.41
CA ARG A 2 1.01 -12.02 -7.43
C ARG A 2 0.37 -11.68 -6.08
N GLN A 3 0.52 -12.57 -5.12
CA GLN A 3 0.27 -12.27 -3.71
C GLN A 3 1.36 -11.28 -3.31
N TRP A 4 1.00 -10.01 -3.19
CA TRP A 4 1.79 -9.05 -2.43
C TRP A 4 1.58 -9.46 -0.97
N VAL A 5 2.38 -10.39 -0.48
CA VAL A 5 2.47 -10.69 0.96
C VAL A 5 3.94 -10.58 1.27
N ALA A 6 4.48 -9.38 1.12
CA ALA A 6 5.74 -9.06 1.75
C ALA A 6 5.44 -8.91 3.25
N PRO A 7 6.10 -9.65 4.14
CA PRO A 7 6.04 -9.34 5.55
C PRO A 7 6.77 -8.02 5.76
N TRP A 8 6.01 -6.91 5.70
CA TRP A 8 6.51 -5.57 5.96
C TRP A 8 7.10 -5.53 7.37
N GLY A 9 8.43 -5.68 7.42
CA GLY A 9 9.38 -4.98 8.27
C GLY A 9 9.33 -5.10 9.80
N GLY A 10 8.40 -5.85 10.39
CA GLY A 10 8.39 -6.10 11.84
C GLY A 10 9.62 -6.85 12.41
N ILE A 11 10.53 -7.30 11.54
CA ILE A 11 11.62 -8.20 11.91
C ILE A 11 12.91 -7.46 12.27
N LEU A 12 13.15 -6.23 11.77
CA LEU A 12 14.48 -5.61 11.89
C LEU A 12 14.70 -4.82 13.19
N ASN A 13 13.67 -4.23 13.80
CA ASN A 13 13.86 -3.54 15.08
C ASN A 13 14.26 -4.52 16.22
N GLN A 14 13.81 -5.78 16.17
CA GLN A 14 14.25 -6.86 17.06
C GLN A 14 15.68 -7.36 16.78
N ARG A 15 16.27 -7.04 15.62
CA ARG A 15 17.56 -7.55 15.15
C ARG A 15 18.70 -6.56 15.29
N ARG A 16 18.54 -5.47 16.04
CA ARG A 16 19.61 -4.48 16.27
C ARG A 16 20.93 -5.13 16.76
N GLN A 17 20.84 -6.23 17.50
CA GLN A 17 21.98 -7.03 17.99
C GLN A 17 22.71 -7.83 16.89
N GLN A 18 22.14 -7.97 15.70
CA GLN A 18 22.72 -8.70 14.57
C GLN A 18 23.64 -7.83 13.71
N TYR A 19 23.64 -6.52 13.93
CA TYR A 19 24.46 -5.58 13.18
C TYR A 19 25.79 -5.33 13.88
N SER A 20 26.87 -5.40 13.11
CA SER A 20 28.25 -5.18 13.57
C SER A 20 28.51 -3.75 14.02
N SER A 21 27.74 -2.79 13.54
CA SER A 21 27.85 -1.38 13.92
C SER A 21 26.51 -0.64 13.82
N GLU A 22 26.45 0.54 14.43
CA GLU A 22 25.30 1.43 14.31
C GLU A 22 25.11 1.88 12.85
N ALA A 23 26.19 2.16 12.11
CA ALA A 23 26.11 2.54 10.70
C ALA A 23 25.49 1.43 9.84
N ASP A 24 25.83 0.16 10.08
CA ASP A 24 25.24 -0.98 9.37
C ASP A 24 23.74 -1.10 9.65
N PHE A 25 23.32 -0.79 10.89
CA PHE A 25 21.91 -0.77 11.25
C PHE A 25 21.16 0.33 10.49
N TYR A 26 21.70 1.55 10.41
CA TYR A 26 21.10 2.62 9.61
C TYR A 26 20.99 2.24 8.13
N ASP A 27 22.07 1.72 7.54
CA ASP A 27 22.11 1.35 6.12
C ASP A 27 21.08 0.25 5.81
N ALA A 28 20.87 -0.69 6.74
CA ALA A 28 19.83 -1.70 6.62
C ALA A 28 18.40 -1.11 6.71
N GLN A 29 18.14 -0.18 7.64
CA GLN A 29 16.83 0.47 7.75
C GLN A 29 16.50 1.31 6.51
N ILE A 30 17.51 2.00 5.95
CA ILE A 30 17.38 2.74 4.70
C ILE A 30 17.04 1.77 3.56
N ALA A 31 17.81 0.70 3.39
CA ALA A 31 17.58 -0.28 2.32
C ALA A 31 16.19 -0.93 2.41
N GLN A 32 15.76 -1.27 3.63
CA GLN A 32 14.41 -1.78 3.87
C GLN A 32 13.35 -0.76 3.48
N THR A 33 13.43 0.46 4.01
CA THR A 33 12.45 1.54 3.75
C THR A 33 12.35 1.85 2.26
N GLN A 34 13.48 1.82 1.54
CA GLN A 34 13.51 1.99 0.09
C GLN A 34 12.84 0.84 -0.66
N SER A 35 13.07 -0.41 -0.26
CA SER A 35 12.35 -1.57 -0.80
C SER A 35 10.84 -1.40 -0.59
N VAL A 36 10.44 -0.98 0.61
CA VAL A 36 9.03 -0.74 0.92
C VAL A 36 8.42 0.34 0.05
N ASN A 37 9.12 1.45 -0.13
CA ASN A 37 8.68 2.52 -1.01
C ASN A 37 8.50 2.04 -2.46
N GLN A 38 9.39 1.21 -2.98
CA GLN A 38 9.26 0.67 -4.34
C GLN A 38 8.04 -0.24 -4.48
N GLU A 39 7.83 -1.13 -3.52
CA GLU A 39 6.70 -2.05 -3.52
C GLU A 39 5.36 -1.30 -3.35
N LEU A 40 5.30 -0.30 -2.46
CA LEU A 40 4.12 0.57 -2.31
C LEU A 40 3.83 1.40 -3.57
N ALA A 41 4.86 1.94 -4.22
CA ALA A 41 4.71 2.65 -5.48
C ALA A 41 4.11 1.74 -6.57
N GLN A 42 4.61 0.50 -6.67
CA GLN A 42 4.08 -0.48 -7.62
C GLN A 42 2.63 -0.86 -7.31
N LEU A 43 2.31 -1.11 -6.02
CA LEU A 43 0.95 -1.39 -5.59
C LEU A 43 0.00 -0.24 -5.96
N ASN A 44 0.38 1.01 -5.66
CA ASN A 44 -0.42 2.18 -5.99
C ASN A 44 -0.64 2.33 -7.51
N SER A 45 0.35 1.99 -8.32
CA SER A 45 0.21 1.97 -9.79
C SER A 45 -0.78 0.89 -10.25
N ASP A 46 -0.65 -0.34 -9.74
CA ASP A 46 -1.53 -1.45 -10.09
C ASP A 46 -2.99 -1.18 -9.67
N LEU A 47 -3.21 -0.63 -8.48
CA LEU A 47 -4.53 -0.26 -7.99
C LEU A 47 -5.13 0.89 -8.81
N SER A 48 -4.33 1.87 -9.23
CA SER A 48 -4.78 2.94 -10.14
C SER A 48 -5.31 2.37 -11.47
N GLN A 49 -4.64 1.38 -12.03
CA GLN A 49 -5.10 0.70 -13.25
C GLN A 49 -6.41 -0.06 -13.02
N ARG A 50 -6.55 -0.75 -11.88
CA ARG A 50 -7.79 -1.44 -11.51
C ARG A 50 -8.96 -0.47 -11.33
N ILE A 51 -8.73 0.66 -10.66
CA ILE A 51 -9.73 1.73 -10.48
C ILE A 51 -10.21 2.26 -11.84
N ALA A 52 -9.30 2.48 -12.79
CA ALA A 52 -9.64 2.92 -14.14
C ALA A 52 -10.48 1.88 -14.91
N SER A 53 -10.11 0.60 -14.79
CA SER A 53 -10.86 -0.52 -15.37
C SER A 53 -12.27 -0.61 -14.80
N ASN A 54 -12.40 -0.60 -13.47
CA ASN A 54 -13.69 -0.61 -12.77
C ASN A 54 -14.58 0.56 -13.18
N ARG A 55 -14.03 1.77 -13.33
CA ARG A 55 -14.79 2.94 -13.82
C ARG A 55 -15.39 2.68 -15.20
N THR A 56 -14.65 2.05 -16.10
CA THR A 56 -15.12 1.66 -17.44
C THR A 56 -16.23 0.62 -17.36
N ASN A 57 -16.07 -0.39 -16.50
CA ASN A 57 -17.06 -1.45 -16.31
C ASN A 57 -18.36 -0.92 -15.68
N ILE A 58 -18.28 -0.02 -14.70
CA ILE A 58 -19.43 0.68 -14.13
C ILE A 58 -20.18 1.46 -15.22
N ALA A 59 -19.48 2.19 -16.09
CA ALA A 59 -20.11 2.92 -17.18
C ALA A 59 -20.85 1.98 -18.15
N LYS A 60 -20.24 0.84 -18.50
CA LYS A 60 -20.85 -0.19 -19.33
C LYS A 60 -22.11 -0.78 -18.66
N LEU A 61 -22.06 -1.11 -17.38
CA LEU A 61 -23.21 -1.63 -16.62
C LEU A 61 -24.35 -0.60 -16.54
N LYS A 62 -24.03 0.68 -16.30
CA LYS A 62 -25.01 1.78 -16.36
C LYS A 62 -25.71 1.85 -17.72
N GLN A 63 -24.94 1.74 -18.81
CA GLN A 63 -25.49 1.72 -20.18
C GLN A 63 -26.36 0.49 -20.45
N GLN A 64 -25.97 -0.69 -19.95
CA GLN A 64 -26.78 -1.90 -20.07
C GLN A 64 -28.10 -1.77 -19.31
N ARG A 65 -28.07 -1.17 -18.11
CA ARG A 65 -29.26 -0.92 -17.29
C ARG A 65 -30.23 0.04 -17.97
N SER A 66 -29.75 1.12 -18.57
CA SER A 66 -30.62 2.05 -19.32
C SER A 66 -31.28 1.42 -20.53
N LYS A 67 -30.73 0.30 -21.02
CA LYS A 67 -31.27 -0.50 -22.13
C LYS A 67 -32.07 -1.71 -21.66
N ALA A 68 -32.29 -1.89 -20.35
CA ALA A 68 -32.92 -3.06 -19.73
C ALA A 68 -32.28 -4.40 -20.15
N LYS A 69 -30.95 -4.42 -20.34
CA LYS A 69 -30.17 -5.58 -20.82
C LYS A 69 -28.93 -5.82 -19.95
N VAL A 70 -29.06 -5.70 -18.63
CA VAL A 70 -27.95 -5.97 -17.70
C VAL A 70 -27.53 -7.42 -17.84
N ASN A 71 -26.25 -7.64 -18.14
CA ASN A 71 -25.68 -8.98 -18.10
C ASN A 71 -25.28 -9.27 -16.65
N GLN A 72 -26.14 -9.96 -15.91
CA GLN A 72 -25.92 -10.29 -14.50
C GLN A 72 -24.64 -11.11 -14.28
N SER A 73 -24.34 -12.07 -15.15
CA SER A 73 -23.10 -12.87 -15.04
C SER A 73 -21.85 -11.98 -15.17
N PHE A 74 -21.88 -11.02 -16.09
CA PHE A 74 -20.81 -10.02 -16.21
C PHE A 74 -20.73 -9.13 -14.96
N ALA A 75 -21.87 -8.63 -14.47
CA ALA A 75 -21.90 -7.78 -13.27
C ALA A 75 -21.35 -8.50 -12.03
N GLN A 76 -21.77 -9.74 -11.80
CA GLN A 76 -21.28 -10.59 -10.71
C GLN A 76 -19.77 -10.82 -10.80
N ALA A 77 -19.26 -11.16 -12.00
CA ALA A 77 -17.82 -11.37 -12.19
C ALA A 77 -17.00 -10.09 -11.94
N GLU A 78 -17.52 -8.92 -12.34
CA GLU A 78 -16.85 -7.64 -12.06
C GLU A 78 -16.95 -7.24 -10.58
N PHE A 79 -18.05 -7.58 -9.90
CA PHE A 79 -18.18 -7.38 -8.46
C PHE A 79 -17.13 -8.20 -7.70
N GLU A 80 -16.99 -9.48 -8.00
CA GLU A 80 -16.02 -10.36 -7.35
C GLU A 80 -14.57 -9.87 -7.53
N LYS A 81 -14.23 -9.38 -8.74
CA LYS A 81 -12.92 -8.77 -9.01
C LYS A 81 -12.70 -7.48 -8.21
N ALA A 82 -13.71 -6.63 -8.12
CA ALA A 82 -13.64 -5.38 -7.36
C ALA A 82 -13.51 -5.66 -5.85
N ASP A 83 -14.29 -6.60 -5.32
CA ASP A 83 -14.23 -7.02 -3.91
C ASP A 83 -12.88 -7.66 -3.55
N ALA A 84 -12.34 -8.53 -4.40
CA ALA A 84 -11.00 -9.09 -4.21
C ALA A 84 -9.91 -8.00 -4.21
N SER A 85 -10.02 -7.02 -5.12
CA SER A 85 -9.07 -5.90 -5.19
C SER A 85 -9.16 -5.02 -3.94
N TYR A 86 -10.37 -4.71 -3.48
CA TYR A 86 -10.60 -3.95 -2.25
C TYR A 86 -10.03 -4.67 -1.02
N LYS A 87 -10.30 -5.96 -0.86
CA LYS A 87 -9.79 -6.75 0.27
C LYS A 87 -8.27 -6.78 0.33
N LEU A 88 -7.62 -6.98 -0.82
CA LEU A 88 -6.16 -6.93 -0.92
C LEU A 88 -5.63 -5.55 -0.54
N ALA A 89 -6.13 -4.50 -1.18
CA ALA A 89 -5.68 -3.13 -0.93
C ALA A 89 -5.87 -2.72 0.54
N LYS A 90 -6.98 -3.11 1.16
CA LYS A 90 -7.23 -2.86 2.59
C LYS A 90 -6.22 -3.58 3.47
N SER A 91 -5.90 -4.84 3.18
CA SER A 91 -4.89 -5.60 3.94
C SER A 91 -3.50 -4.95 3.83
N GLU A 92 -3.10 -4.58 2.61
CA GLU A 92 -1.81 -3.92 2.38
C GLU A 92 -1.75 -2.55 3.07
N LEU A 93 -2.85 -1.81 3.08
CA LEU A 93 -2.92 -0.52 3.77
C LEU A 93 -2.63 -0.66 5.27
N GLU A 94 -3.27 -1.62 5.93
CA GLU A 94 -3.06 -1.86 7.36
C GLU A 94 -1.62 -2.28 7.66
N ALA A 95 -1.00 -3.05 6.77
CA ALA A 95 0.40 -3.43 6.94
C ALA A 95 1.35 -2.24 6.70
N ALA A 96 1.09 -1.43 5.69
CA ALA A 96 1.90 -0.25 5.39
C ALA A 96 1.82 0.82 6.49
N LYS A 97 0.64 1.00 7.12
CA LYS A 97 0.49 1.87 8.29
C LYS A 97 1.35 1.43 9.46
N LYS A 98 1.38 0.13 9.74
CA LYS A 98 2.23 -0.43 10.80
C LYS A 98 3.72 -0.24 10.50
N GLU A 99 4.13 -0.41 9.24
CA GLU A 99 5.51 -0.20 8.85
C GLU A 99 5.93 1.26 9.06
N VAL A 100 5.08 2.22 8.70
CA VAL A 100 5.29 3.64 8.98
C VAL A 100 5.49 3.89 10.48
N GLU A 101 4.61 3.36 11.34
CA GLU A 101 4.76 3.49 12.81
C GLU A 101 6.08 2.90 13.33
N ILE A 102 6.48 1.73 12.82
CA ILE A 102 7.73 1.08 13.18
C ILE A 102 8.91 1.97 12.81
N GLN A 103 8.96 2.49 11.58
CA GLN A 103 10.07 3.29 11.11
C GLN A 103 10.15 4.66 11.81
N GLU A 104 9.01 5.25 12.18
CA GLU A 104 8.97 6.46 13.00
C GLU A 104 9.53 6.23 14.41
N THR A 105 9.22 5.08 15.00
CA THR A 105 9.79 4.67 16.29
C THR A 105 11.30 4.52 16.17
N VAL A 106 11.78 3.86 15.11
CA VAL A 106 13.21 3.70 14.82
C VAL A 106 13.89 5.07 14.68
N ILE A 107 13.32 6.00 13.91
CA ILE A 107 13.87 7.36 13.74
C ILE A 107 13.98 8.07 15.10
N THR A 108 12.94 8.00 15.93
CA THR A 108 12.90 8.64 17.25
C THR A 108 14.03 8.12 18.14
N GLU A 109 14.18 6.79 18.24
CA GLU A 109 15.24 6.16 19.03
C GLU A 109 16.65 6.46 18.52
N LEU A 110 16.80 6.70 17.22
CA LEU A 110 18.06 7.05 16.59
C LEU A 110 18.42 8.54 16.77
N GLN A 111 17.43 9.42 16.86
CA GLN A 111 17.59 10.85 17.16
C GLN A 111 18.08 11.12 18.58
N GLU A 112 17.68 10.29 19.55
CA GLU A 112 18.05 10.44 20.96
C GLU A 112 19.53 10.09 21.25
N LYS A 113 20.27 9.57 20.27
CA LYS A 113 21.66 9.15 20.41
C LYS A 113 22.62 10.16 19.79
N PRO A 114 23.69 10.59 20.50
CA PRO A 114 24.78 11.33 19.88
C PRO A 114 25.47 10.41 18.86
N SER A 115 25.24 10.64 17.57
CA SER A 115 25.84 9.82 16.51
C SER A 115 26.44 10.67 15.39
N GLY A 116 27.52 10.17 14.80
CA GLY A 116 28.10 10.73 13.56
C GLY A 116 27.26 10.42 12.31
N ASN A 117 26.02 9.94 12.47
CA ASN A 117 25.18 9.39 11.41
C ASN A 117 24.06 10.35 10.93
N ALA A 118 24.19 11.65 11.20
CA ALA A 118 23.18 12.65 10.85
C ALA A 118 22.69 12.57 9.39
N THR A 119 23.61 12.33 8.44
CA THR A 119 23.25 12.15 7.01
C THR A 119 22.34 10.94 6.80
N ARG A 120 22.67 9.79 7.41
CA ARG A 120 21.87 8.55 7.28
C ARG A 120 20.50 8.72 7.92
N LEU A 121 20.44 9.36 9.08
CA LEU A 121 19.18 9.67 9.75
C LEU A 121 18.29 10.57 8.88
N ASN A 122 18.86 11.57 8.23
CA ASN A 122 18.12 12.43 7.29
C ASN A 122 17.61 11.65 6.08
N THR A 123 18.42 10.76 5.51
CA THR A 123 17.99 9.86 4.41
C THR A 123 16.83 8.98 4.85
N LEU A 124 16.96 8.28 5.98
CA LEU A 124 15.88 7.44 6.52
C LEU A 124 14.61 8.25 6.75
N SER A 125 14.73 9.45 7.33
CA SER A 125 13.59 10.34 7.56
C SER A 125 12.88 10.77 6.27
N ALA A 126 13.63 11.03 5.20
CA ALA A 126 13.09 11.35 3.89
C ALA A 126 12.40 10.14 3.24
N ASP A 127 12.98 8.94 3.37
CA ASP A 127 12.40 7.71 2.86
C ASP A 127 11.09 7.36 3.60
N VAL A 128 11.02 7.56 4.92
CA VAL A 128 9.78 7.38 5.70
C VAL A 128 8.72 8.43 5.35
N ALA A 129 9.12 9.68 5.09
CA ALA A 129 8.20 10.70 4.60
C ALA A 129 7.58 10.32 3.24
N SER A 130 8.38 9.68 2.38
CA SER A 130 7.90 9.13 1.10
C SER A 130 6.93 7.97 1.32
N MET A 131 7.25 7.06 2.25
CA MET A 131 6.38 5.96 2.65
C MET A 131 5.00 6.44 3.12
N ARG A 132 4.97 7.46 4.00
CA ARG A 132 3.74 8.14 4.43
C ARG A 132 2.95 8.70 3.25
N SER A 133 3.62 9.22 2.24
CA SER A 133 2.94 9.71 1.03
C SER A 133 2.27 8.58 0.27
N TYR A 134 2.97 7.47 0.03
CA TYR A 134 2.40 6.31 -0.63
C TYR A 134 1.25 5.68 0.15
N VAL A 135 1.33 5.64 1.48
CA VAL A 135 0.23 5.18 2.35
C VAL A 135 -1.01 6.04 2.17
N ARG A 136 -0.87 7.39 2.15
CA ARG A 136 -2.02 8.29 1.92
C ARG A 136 -2.66 8.11 0.54
N ASP A 137 -1.87 7.79 -0.48
CA ASP A 137 -2.42 7.49 -1.80
C ASP A 137 -3.15 6.14 -1.80
N LEU A 138 -2.60 5.13 -1.11
CA LEU A 138 -3.22 3.83 -0.92
C LEU A 138 -4.56 3.95 -0.15
N GLU A 139 -4.64 4.80 0.89
CA GLU A 139 -5.89 5.09 1.61
C GLU A 139 -6.99 5.55 0.66
N LYS A 140 -6.71 6.57 -0.15
CA LYS A 140 -7.67 7.10 -1.14
C LYS A 140 -8.10 6.05 -2.15
N GLN A 141 -7.17 5.18 -2.56
CA GLN A 141 -7.45 4.11 -3.51
C GLN A 141 -8.32 3.02 -2.88
N VAL A 142 -8.10 2.66 -1.62
CA VAL A 142 -8.95 1.72 -0.87
C VAL A 142 -10.38 2.24 -0.77
N ASP A 143 -10.56 3.52 -0.43
CA ASP A 143 -11.88 4.16 -0.37
C ASP A 143 -12.56 4.15 -1.74
N THR A 144 -11.83 4.53 -2.80
CA THR A 144 -12.33 4.50 -4.17
C THR A 144 -12.74 3.09 -4.61
N LEU A 145 -11.95 2.07 -4.26
CA LEU A 145 -12.26 0.67 -4.57
C LEU A 145 -13.50 0.19 -3.83
N ALA A 146 -13.70 0.61 -2.58
CA ALA A 146 -14.91 0.30 -1.82
C ALA A 146 -16.16 0.89 -2.50
N GLU A 147 -16.11 2.17 -2.87
CA GLU A 147 -17.21 2.84 -3.60
C GLU A 147 -17.52 2.15 -4.93
N GLN A 148 -16.48 1.79 -5.69
CA GLN A 148 -16.64 1.11 -6.98
C GLN A 148 -17.20 -0.30 -6.83
N ARG A 149 -16.73 -1.06 -5.85
CA ARG A 149 -17.27 -2.38 -5.52
C ARG A 149 -18.77 -2.28 -5.23
N ASP A 150 -19.16 -1.34 -4.37
CA ASP A 150 -20.57 -1.16 -3.99
C ASP A 150 -21.41 -0.70 -5.18
N ALA A 151 -20.88 0.18 -6.03
CA ALA A 151 -21.54 0.61 -7.25
C ALA A 151 -21.75 -0.54 -8.24
N ILE A 152 -20.77 -1.43 -8.44
CA ILE A 152 -20.90 -2.62 -9.29
C ILE A 152 -21.91 -3.60 -8.69
N GLY A 153 -21.89 -3.76 -7.35
CA GLY A 153 -22.80 -4.63 -6.61
C GLY A 153 -24.29 -4.30 -6.78
N GLN A 154 -24.62 -3.09 -7.23
CA GLN A 154 -26.01 -2.71 -7.56
C GLN A 154 -26.51 -3.33 -8.88
N PHE A 155 -25.64 -3.95 -9.67
CA PHE A 155 -25.97 -4.54 -10.97
C PHE A 155 -25.87 -6.07 -10.98
N SER A 156 -25.17 -6.66 -10.00
CA SER A 156 -25.05 -8.09 -9.76
C SER A 156 -26.24 -8.60 -8.97
#